data_AF-A0A7I0JQL2-F1
#
_entry.id   AF-A0A7I0JQL2-F1
#
_cell.length_a   1.000
_cell.length_b   1.000
_cell.length_c   1.000
_cell.angle_alpha   90.00
_cell.angle_beta   90.00
_cell.angle_gamma   90.00
#
_symmetry.space_group_name_H-M   'P 1'
#
loop_
_entity.id
_entity.type
_entity.pdbx_description
1 polymer ?
#
loop_
_entity_poly.entity_id
_entity_poly.type
_entity_poly.pdbx_seq_one_letter_code
_entity_poly.pdbx_strand_id
1 'polypeptide(L)'
;FDAVLVDVRWPGAAALALSAARSTGRPAILDADTAPVEVLERLLPLASHIIASEPAARIVCGHALDPESACADLASRTDAFVAVTGGAAGTWWHDPATGR
;
A
#
# COMPACT_ATOMS: atom_id res chain seq x y z
N PHE A 1 20.41 4.42 -2.37
CA PHE A 1 19.43 3.63 -3.13
C PHE A 1 18.59 4.59 -3.96
N ASP A 2 17.98 4.15 -5.05
CA ASP A 2 17.07 5.00 -5.86
C ASP A 2 15.60 4.72 -5.57
N ALA A 3 15.29 3.57 -4.99
CA ALA A 3 13.99 3.18 -4.47
C ALA A 3 14.18 2.14 -3.34
N VAL A 4 13.13 1.92 -2.56
CA VAL A 4 13.02 0.83 -1.59
C VAL A 4 11.69 0.12 -1.80
N LEU A 5 11.72 -1.21 -1.71
CA LEU A 5 10.53 -2.06 -1.57
C LEU A 5 10.65 -2.86 -0.27
N VAL A 6 9.57 -2.88 0.51
CA VAL A 6 9.46 -3.68 1.74
C VAL A 6 8.18 -4.49 1.73
N ASP A 7 8.18 -5.58 2.47
CA ASP A 7 6.98 -6.35 2.80
C ASP A 7 6.61 -6.21 4.30
N VAL A 8 5.54 -6.89 4.69
CA VAL A 8 4.93 -6.85 6.03
C VAL A 8 5.59 -7.77 7.07
N ARG A 9 6.54 -8.63 6.70
CA ARG A 9 7.10 -9.71 7.55
C ARG A 9 8.03 -9.19 8.64
N TRP A 10 8.67 -8.04 8.42
CA TRP A 10 9.49 -7.38 9.45
C TRP A 10 9.08 -5.91 9.64
N PRO A 11 7.96 -5.65 10.34
CA PRO A 11 7.34 -4.32 10.38
C PRO A 11 8.27 -3.21 10.90
N GLY A 12 9.14 -3.53 11.86
CA GLY A 12 10.12 -2.57 12.39
C GLY A 12 11.14 -2.13 11.34
N ALA A 13 11.76 -3.07 10.63
CA ALA A 13 12.73 -2.77 9.59
C ALA A 13 12.05 -2.12 8.38
N ALA A 14 10.86 -2.60 8.01
CA ALA A 14 10.05 -2.03 6.94
C ALA A 14 9.74 -0.54 7.19
N ALA A 15 9.30 -0.19 8.40
CA ALA A 15 9.02 1.19 8.77
C ALA A 15 10.25 2.10 8.68
N LEU A 16 11.41 1.62 9.13
CA LEU A 16 12.68 2.36 9.04
C LEU A 16 13.07 2.62 7.57
N ALA A 17 12.97 1.60 6.72
CA ALA A 17 13.35 1.69 5.32
C ALA A 17 12.39 2.58 4.50
N LEU A 18 11.07 2.45 4.71
CA LEU A 18 10.06 3.31 4.07
C LEU A 18 10.26 4.77 4.47
N SER A 19 10.45 5.03 5.76
CA SER A 19 10.67 6.39 6.28
C SER A 19 11.94 7.02 5.72
N ALA A 20 13.05 6.27 5.66
CA ALA A 20 14.30 6.73 5.07
C ALA A 20 14.12 7.08 3.58
N ALA A 21 13.45 6.22 2.81
CA ALA A 21 13.19 6.48 1.40
C ALA A 21 12.31 7.73 1.19
N ARG A 22 11.16 7.80 1.88
CA ARG A 22 10.20 8.92 1.78
C ARG A 22 10.85 10.25 2.17
N SER A 23 11.63 10.29 3.26
CA SER A 23 12.33 11.50 3.72
C SER A 23 13.35 12.07 2.71
N THR A 24 13.80 11.26 1.76
CA THR A 24 14.76 11.68 0.72
C THR A 24 14.11 11.85 -0.65
N GLY A 25 12.78 11.85 -0.72
CA GLY A 25 12.03 12.01 -1.97
C GLY A 25 12.14 10.82 -2.92
N ARG A 26 12.57 9.65 -2.42
CA ARG A 26 12.69 8.42 -3.22
C ARG A 26 11.45 7.55 -3.08
N PRO A 27 11.09 6.75 -4.09
CA PRO A 27 10.02 5.76 -3.98
C PRO A 27 10.20 4.86 -2.75
N ALA A 28 9.18 4.88 -1.88
CA ALA A 28 9.05 4.06 -0.68
C ALA A 28 7.85 3.13 -0.90
N ILE A 29 8.12 1.93 -1.42
CA ILE A 29 7.11 1.02 -1.94
C ILE A 29 6.79 -0.02 -0.87
N LEU A 30 5.52 -0.10 -0.48
CA LEU A 30 5.01 -1.16 0.37
C LEU A 30 4.35 -2.23 -0.49
N ASP A 31 4.89 -3.45 -0.42
CA ASP A 31 4.22 -4.68 -0.83
C ASP A 31 3.33 -5.13 0.33
N ALA A 32 2.07 -4.68 0.29
CA ALA A 32 1.08 -4.92 1.33
C ALA A 32 0.38 -6.27 1.08
N ASP A 33 0.98 -7.33 1.61
CA ASP A 33 0.33 -8.64 1.68
C ASP A 33 -0.38 -8.86 3.03
N THR A 34 -1.03 -10.02 3.18
CA THR A 34 -1.83 -10.39 4.34
C THR A 34 -1.02 -10.29 5.63
N ALA A 35 -1.46 -9.41 6.53
CA ALA A 35 -0.88 -9.20 7.86
C ALA A 35 -1.96 -8.77 8.85
N PRO A 36 -1.67 -8.76 10.17
CA PRO A 36 -2.55 -8.12 11.15
C PRO A 36 -2.84 -6.66 10.75
N VAL A 37 -4.05 -6.19 11.00
CA VAL A 37 -4.48 -4.83 10.61
C VAL A 37 -3.56 -3.76 11.21
N GLU A 38 -3.06 -3.98 12.43
CA GLU A 38 -2.14 -3.05 13.12
C GLU A 38 -0.78 -2.95 12.42
N VAL A 39 -0.34 -4.01 11.74
CA VAL A 39 0.89 -3.97 10.92
C VAL A 39 0.65 -3.15 9.65
N LEU A 40 -0.48 -3.36 8.99
CA LEU A 40 -0.83 -2.63 7.77
C LEU A 40 -1.03 -1.14 8.08
N GLU A 41 -1.84 -0.80 9.09
CA GLU A 41 -2.08 0.58 9.51
C GLU A 41 -0.81 1.31 9.96
N ARG A 42 0.17 0.57 10.49
CA ARG A 42 1.50 1.13 10.82
C ARG A 42 2.33 1.47 9.59
N LEU A 43 2.27 0.64 8.53
CA LEU A 43 3.17 0.75 7.38
C LEU A 43 2.59 1.61 6.25
N LEU A 44 1.28 1.55 6.02
CA LEU A 44 0.60 2.28 4.93
C LEU A 44 0.95 3.79 4.92
N PRO A 45 0.92 4.52 6.05
CA PRO A 45 1.22 5.96 6.04
C PRO A 45 2.68 6.29 5.73
N LEU A 46 3.58 5.32 5.75
CA LEU A 46 5.01 5.53 5.49
C LEU A 46 5.38 5.37 4.01
N ALA A 47 4.47 4.79 3.22
CA ALA A 47 4.72 4.47 1.82
C ALA A 47 4.34 5.65 0.90
N SER A 48 5.09 5.80 -0.20
CA SER A 48 4.68 6.64 -1.34
C SER A 48 3.98 5.85 -2.44
N HIS A 49 4.14 4.52 -2.42
CA HIS A 49 3.43 3.59 -3.30
C HIS A 49 2.97 2.40 -2.46
N ILE A 50 1.68 2.07 -2.52
CA ILE A 50 1.08 0.96 -1.81
C ILE A 50 0.56 -0.02 -2.85
N ILE A 51 1.12 -1.22 -2.89
CA ILE A 51 0.67 -2.30 -3.76
C ILE A 51 0.10 -3.39 -2.86
N ALA A 52 -1.22 -3.48 -2.79
CA ALA A 52 -1.92 -4.41 -1.91
C ALA A 52 -2.40 -5.65 -2.64
N SER A 53 -2.31 -6.81 -1.99
CA SER A 53 -3.10 -7.98 -2.39
C SER A 53 -4.57 -7.75 -2.05
N GLU A 54 -5.48 -8.37 -2.80
CA GLU A 54 -6.92 -8.33 -2.52
C GLU A 54 -7.27 -8.67 -1.04
N PRO A 55 -6.67 -9.71 -0.41
CA PRO A 55 -6.88 -9.97 1.02
C PRO A 55 -6.39 -8.84 1.93
N ALA A 56 -5.22 -8.25 1.67
CA ALA A 56 -4.69 -7.16 2.47
C ALA A 56 -5.55 -5.90 2.37
N ALA A 57 -5.99 -5.55 1.16
CA ALA A 57 -6.91 -4.44 0.92
C ALA A 57 -8.23 -4.64 1.69
N ARG A 58 -8.78 -5.86 1.68
CA ARG A 58 -9.96 -6.20 2.48
C ARG A 58 -9.76 -6.03 3.98
N ILE A 59 -8.63 -6.46 4.53
CA ILE A 59 -8.33 -6.28 5.96
C ILE A 59 -8.38 -4.79 6.35
N VAL A 60 -7.83 -3.91 5.51
CA VAL A 60 -7.71 -2.47 5.78
C VAL A 60 -9.00 -1.70 5.53
N CYS A 61 -9.84 -2.17 4.60
CA CYS A 61 -11.03 -1.46 4.14
C CYS A 61 -12.35 -2.08 4.63
N GLY A 62 -12.31 -3.04 5.57
CA GLY A 62 -13.51 -3.56 6.24
C GLY A 62 -14.16 -4.81 5.62
N HIS A 63 -13.38 -5.64 4.92
CA HIS A 63 -13.68 -6.98 4.37
C HIS A 63 -14.82 -7.10 3.33
N ALA A 64 -15.81 -6.22 3.34
CA ALA A 64 -16.99 -6.29 2.47
C ALA A 64 -16.79 -5.67 1.08
N LEU A 65 -15.67 -4.96 0.86
CA LEU A 65 -15.39 -4.31 -0.41
C LEU A 65 -14.81 -5.28 -1.44
N ASP A 66 -15.25 -5.13 -2.69
CA ASP A 66 -14.57 -5.69 -3.85
C ASP A 66 -13.21 -4.97 -4.08
N PRO A 67 -12.29 -5.55 -4.87
CA PRO A 67 -10.95 -4.98 -5.07
C PRO A 67 -10.92 -3.55 -5.60
N GLU A 68 -11.86 -3.17 -6.49
CA GLU A 68 -11.94 -1.82 -7.06
C GLU A 68 -12.36 -0.82 -5.99
N SER A 69 -13.45 -1.13 -5.28
CA SER A 69 -13.94 -0.31 -4.18
C SER A 69 -12.91 -0.18 -3.05
N ALA A 70 -12.18 -1.26 -2.72
CA ALA A 70 -11.12 -1.23 -1.73
C ALA A 70 -9.92 -0.36 -2.19
N CYS A 71 -9.58 -0.40 -3.48
CA CYS A 71 -8.55 0.48 -4.05
C CYS A 71 -8.95 1.96 -3.92
N ALA A 72 -10.20 2.29 -4.24
CA ALA A 72 -10.72 3.65 -4.13
C ALA A 72 -10.77 4.14 -2.67
N ASP A 73 -11.23 3.30 -1.73
CA ASP A 73 -11.20 3.62 -0.29
C ASP A 73 -9.79 3.93 0.18
N LEU A 74 -8.84 3.03 -0.13
CA LEU A 74 -7.46 3.18 0.30
C LEU A 74 -6.79 4.42 -0.31
N ALA A 75 -7.04 4.69 -1.60
CA ALA A 75 -6.56 5.88 -2.28
C ALA A 75 -7.11 7.17 -1.66
N SER A 76 -8.37 7.17 -1.20
CA SER A 76 -8.97 8.36 -0.56
C SER A 76 -8.32 8.74 0.79
N ARG A 77 -7.54 7.84 1.38
CA ARG A 77 -6.94 7.97 2.72
C ARG A 77 -5.47 8.38 2.68
N THR A 78 -4.87 8.54 1.50
CA THR A 78 -3.42 8.71 1.33
C THR A 78 -3.06 9.58 0.13
N ASP A 79 -1.86 10.15 0.13
CA ASP A 79 -1.23 10.84 -1.01
C ASP A 79 -0.32 9.90 -1.83
N ALA A 80 -0.31 8.61 -1.50
CA ALA A 80 0.45 7.59 -2.22
C ALA A 80 -0.22 7.17 -3.53
N PHE A 81 0.59 6.66 -4.45
CA PHE A 81 0.09 5.76 -5.49
C PHE A 81 -0.49 4.51 -4.81
N VAL A 82 -1.66 4.05 -5.23
CA VAL A 82 -2.31 2.86 -4.67
C VAL A 82 -2.65 1.88 -5.79
N ALA A 83 -2.39 0.60 -5.58
CA ALA A 83 -2.91 -0.47 -6.42
C ALA A 83 -3.40 -1.66 -5.58
N VAL A 84 -4.46 -2.32 -6.04
CA VAL A 84 -4.97 -3.59 -5.49
C VAL A 84 -4.94 -4.66 -6.57
N THR A 85 -4.33 -5.80 -6.26
CA THR A 85 -4.20 -6.94 -7.18
C THR A 85 -5.22 -8.04 -6.83
N GLY A 86 -6.06 -8.42 -7.81
CA GLY A 86 -7.08 -9.47 -7.69
C GLY A 86 -6.74 -10.76 -8.46
N GLY A 87 -5.45 -11.04 -8.64
CA GLY A 87 -4.98 -12.18 -9.42
C GLY A 87 -5.50 -12.14 -10.86
N ALA A 88 -6.23 -13.18 -11.28
CA ALA A 88 -6.78 -13.29 -12.64
C ALA A 88 -7.86 -12.22 -12.96
N ALA A 89 -8.45 -11.60 -11.94
CA ALA A 89 -9.43 -10.53 -12.12
C ALA A 89 -8.79 -9.19 -12.53
N GLY A 90 -7.45 -9.09 -12.45
CA GLY A 90 -6.69 -7.90 -12.85
C GLY A 90 -6.22 -7.06 -11.68
N THR A 91 -6.00 -5.77 -11.96
CA THR A 91 -5.42 -4.79 -11.04
C THR A 91 -6.15 -3.46 -11.18
N TRP A 92 -6.51 -2.87 -10.06
CA TRP A 92 -7.08 -1.53 -9.96
C TRP A 92 -6.06 -0.62 -9.30
N TRP A 93 -5.98 0.63 -9.75
CA TRP A 93 -4.98 1.56 -9.23
C TRP A 93 -5.47 3.00 -9.31
N HIS A 94 -4.88 3.84 -8.47
CA HIS A 94 -5.06 5.28 -8.45
C HIS A 94 -3.70 5.97 -8.35
N ASP A 95 -3.43 6.93 -9.23
CA ASP A 95 -2.25 7.80 -9.19
C ASP A 95 -2.66 9.26 -8.90
N PRO A 96 -2.35 9.78 -7.71
CA PRO A 96 -2.68 11.15 -7.35
C PRO A 96 -2.01 12.19 -8.25
N ALA A 97 -0.90 11.87 -8.93
CA ALA A 97 -0.24 12.79 -9.86
C ALA A 97 -1.02 12.97 -11.17
N THR A 98 -1.86 12.00 -11.54
CA THR A 98 -2.63 12.03 -12.79
C THR A 98 -4.14 12.15 -12.58
N GLY A 99 -4.61 11.99 -11.33
CA GLY A 99 -6.03 12.02 -10.99
C GLY A 99 -6.82 10.87 -11.63
N ARG A 100 -6.13 9.76 -11.93
CA ARG A 100 -6.68 8.54 -12.51
C ARG A 100 -6.71 7.46 -11.46
#